data_AF-A0AAV0QGS4-F1
#
_entry.id   AF-A0AAV0QGS4-F1
#
_cell.length_a   1.000
_cell.length_b   1.000
_cell.length_c   1.000
_cell.angle_alpha   90.00
_cell.angle_beta   90.00
_cell.angle_gamma   90.00
#
_symmetry.space_group_name_H-M   'P 1'
#
loop_
_entity.id
_entity.type
_entity.pdbx_description
1 polymer ?
#
loop_
_entity_poly.entity_id
_entity_poly.type
_entity_poly.pdbx_seq_one_letter_code
_entity_poly.pdbx_strand_id
1 'polypeptide(L)'
;MVSWTAMIMGCALHGYAEDAISLFEQMKLEGIRPNHVAITAILTACSHAGMIDEGRRYFDRMTEEYGIRPGLEHYAAMADLYSRKGKLNDAYQLISTMTTPTGTIWSLLLSACRVHKNVDLAEKVASKIFEVDPENIGARVLLSNIYANEGRWKEVAKVRMTMRNMGIRKNPACSWIEVKNKIHTFIADDKSHPLHDEINNALCELQEKMELAGYVADTSEVLHDVDDEQKKYLLYGHSERRAIAFGIMSTPAGTTIRVIKNIRICVDCHTAIKLISKIVGREIVVRDNSRFHHFRDGECSCGEYW
;
A
#
# COMPACT_ATOMS: atom_id res chain seq x y z
N MET A 1 -16.88 14.42 19.24
CA MET A 1 -15.43 14.10 19.11
C MET A 1 -15.21 12.81 18.35
N VAL A 2 -15.69 11.65 18.83
CA VAL A 2 -15.49 10.35 18.18
C VAL A 2 -16.06 10.30 16.75
N SER A 3 -17.25 10.88 16.53
CA SER A 3 -17.86 11.00 15.20
C SER A 3 -17.00 11.82 14.24
N TRP A 4 -16.51 12.99 14.67
CA TRP A 4 -15.61 13.83 13.88
C TRP A 4 -14.35 13.09 13.45
N THR A 5 -13.64 12.47 14.39
CA THR A 5 -12.42 11.73 14.08
C THR A 5 -12.69 10.57 13.12
N ALA A 6 -13.84 9.90 13.23
CA ALA A 6 -14.22 8.82 12.33
C ALA A 6 -14.53 9.32 10.92
N MET A 7 -15.27 10.44 10.79
CA MET A 7 -15.56 11.05 9.48
C MET A 7 -14.29 11.55 8.78
N ILE A 8 -13.43 12.27 9.50
CA ILE A 8 -12.15 12.80 8.98
C ILE A 8 -11.24 11.64 8.54
N MET A 9 -11.09 10.61 9.37
CA MET A 9 -10.29 9.43 9.03
C MET A 9 -10.89 8.64 7.85
N GLY A 10 -12.23 8.54 7.78
CA GLY A 10 -12.91 7.96 6.63
C GLY A 10 -12.56 8.69 5.33
N CYS A 11 -12.67 10.02 5.31
CA CYS A 11 -12.25 10.82 4.16
C CYS A 11 -10.77 10.60 3.81
N ALA A 12 -9.88 10.63 4.82
CA ALA A 12 -8.44 10.42 4.66
C ALA A 12 -8.10 9.05 4.04
N LEU A 13 -8.75 7.98 4.50
CA LEU A 13 -8.51 6.60 4.04
C LEU A 13 -9.09 6.33 2.65
N HIS A 14 -10.03 7.14 2.17
CA HIS A 14 -10.69 6.95 0.88
C HIS A 14 -10.18 7.89 -0.24
N GLY A 15 -9.22 8.76 0.07
CA GLY A 15 -8.61 9.69 -0.90
C GLY A 15 -9.29 11.07 -0.94
N TYR A 16 -10.21 11.37 -0.03
CA TYR A 16 -10.93 12.64 0.04
C TYR A 16 -10.23 13.62 0.98
N ALA A 17 -9.01 14.03 0.64
CA ALA A 17 -8.19 14.85 1.54
C ALA A 17 -8.77 16.24 1.82
N GLU A 18 -9.34 16.90 0.81
CA GLU A 18 -9.97 18.21 0.95
C GLU A 18 -11.20 18.14 1.89
N ASP A 19 -12.02 17.10 1.75
CA ASP A 19 -13.17 16.87 2.63
C ASP A 19 -12.71 16.60 4.07
N ALA A 20 -11.63 15.84 4.26
CA ALA A 20 -11.04 15.61 5.57
C ALA A 20 -10.60 16.93 6.22
N ILE A 21 -9.92 17.80 5.47
CA ILE A 21 -9.49 19.14 5.93
C ILE A 21 -10.69 20.01 6.26
N SER A 22 -11.70 20.06 5.40
CA SER A 22 -12.94 20.82 5.62
C SER A 22 -13.65 20.37 6.90
N LEU A 23 -13.78 19.06 7.12
CA LEU A 23 -14.38 18.50 8.34
C LEU A 23 -13.56 18.83 9.60
N PHE A 24 -12.24 18.85 9.52
CA PHE A 24 -11.38 19.23 10.63
C PHE A 24 -11.49 20.71 10.98
N GLU A 25 -11.58 21.59 9.98
CA GLU A 25 -11.82 23.01 10.21
C GLU A 25 -13.23 23.26 10.77
N GLN A 26 -14.25 22.55 10.29
CA GLN A 26 -15.60 22.62 10.86
C GLN A 26 -15.62 22.16 12.32
N MET A 27 -14.94 21.06 12.66
CA MET A 27 -14.79 20.60 14.04
C MET A 27 -14.26 21.71 14.95
N LYS A 28 -13.27 22.48 14.49
CA LYS A 28 -12.69 23.62 15.22
C LYS A 28 -13.67 24.77 15.36
N LEU A 29 -14.40 25.11 14.29
CA LEU A 29 -15.42 26.18 14.29
C LEU A 29 -16.56 25.89 15.27
N GLU A 30 -16.92 24.63 15.45
CA GLU A 30 -17.91 24.19 16.44
C GLU A 30 -17.34 24.14 17.88
N GLY A 31 -16.13 24.65 18.10
CA GLY A 31 -15.49 24.72 19.42
C GLY A 31 -14.95 23.37 19.91
N ILE A 32 -14.90 22.34 19.06
CA ILE A 32 -14.42 21.02 19.45
C ILE A 32 -12.91 20.96 19.25
N ARG A 33 -12.18 20.87 20.36
CA ARG A 33 -10.71 20.79 20.33
C ARG A 33 -10.23 19.49 19.66
N PRO A 34 -9.32 19.57 18.66
CA PRO A 34 -8.66 18.40 18.10
C PRO A 34 -7.94 17.56 19.16
N ASN A 35 -7.95 16.24 18.97
CA ASN A 35 -7.14 15.30 19.74
C ASN A 35 -6.10 14.62 18.84
N HIS A 36 -5.24 13.77 19.40
CA HIS A 36 -4.19 13.07 18.66
C HIS A 36 -4.72 12.25 17.47
N VAL A 37 -5.93 11.66 17.59
CA VAL A 37 -6.57 10.92 16.49
C VAL A 37 -6.98 11.84 15.35
N ALA A 38 -7.54 13.02 15.65
CA ALA A 38 -7.93 14.01 14.64
C ALA A 38 -6.72 14.53 13.85
N ILE A 39 -5.61 14.82 14.54
CA ILE A 39 -4.36 15.25 13.88
C ILE A 39 -3.81 14.12 13.02
N THR A 40 -3.77 12.89 13.53
CA THR A 40 -3.34 11.71 12.75
C THR A 40 -4.17 11.57 11.47
N ALA A 41 -5.50 11.69 11.55
CA ALA A 41 -6.39 11.60 10.39
C ALA A 41 -6.06 12.66 9.33
N ILE A 42 -5.79 13.90 9.75
CA ILE A 42 -5.39 14.98 8.84
C ILE A 42 -4.02 14.76 8.22
N LEU A 43 -3.04 14.30 8.99
CA LEU A 43 -1.73 13.96 8.46
C LEU A 43 -1.81 12.78 7.46
N THR A 44 -2.69 11.80 7.71
CA THR A 44 -2.98 10.71 6.76
C THR A 44 -3.62 11.25 5.48
N ALA A 45 -4.57 12.18 5.56
CA ALA A 45 -5.16 12.84 4.40
C ALA A 45 -4.09 13.59 3.58
N CYS A 46 -3.25 14.39 4.27
CA CYS A 46 -2.14 15.10 3.63
C CYS A 46 -1.17 14.12 2.97
N SER A 47 -0.84 13.01 3.64
CA SER A 47 -0.01 11.94 3.07
C SER A 47 -0.62 11.36 1.81
N HIS A 48 -1.91 11.02 1.81
CA HIS A 48 -2.55 10.39 0.64
C HIS A 48 -2.80 11.33 -0.53
N ALA A 49 -2.80 12.65 -0.32
CA ALA A 49 -2.88 13.67 -1.37
C ALA A 49 -1.52 14.31 -1.72
N GLY A 50 -0.47 13.99 -0.97
CA GLY A 50 0.86 14.56 -1.19
C GLY A 50 0.97 16.05 -0.83
N MET A 51 0.19 16.52 0.15
CA MET A 51 0.14 17.91 0.63
C MET A 51 1.24 18.14 1.69
N ILE A 52 2.47 18.40 1.25
CA ILE A 52 3.62 18.54 2.16
C ILE A 52 3.45 19.74 3.10
N ASP A 53 3.06 20.88 2.56
CA ASP A 53 3.06 22.13 3.30
C ASP A 53 1.95 22.14 4.36
N GLU A 54 0.77 21.64 4.01
CA GLU A 54 -0.34 21.41 4.94
C GLU A 54 0.03 20.39 6.02
N GLY A 55 0.62 19.26 5.63
CA GLY A 55 1.06 18.22 6.58
C GLY A 55 2.04 18.77 7.61
N ARG A 56 3.06 19.51 7.15
CA ARG A 56 4.02 20.20 8.05
C ARG A 56 3.32 21.20 8.95
N ARG A 57 2.43 22.03 8.39
CA ARG A 57 1.67 23.04 9.16
C ARG A 57 0.87 22.40 10.30
N TYR A 58 0.18 21.29 10.05
CA TYR A 58 -0.57 20.60 11.10
C TYR A 58 0.33 19.90 12.11
N PHE A 59 1.44 19.31 11.66
CA PHE A 59 2.41 18.65 12.53
C PHE A 59 3.12 19.64 13.47
N ASP A 60 3.53 20.81 12.99
CA ASP A 60 4.24 21.80 13.81
C ASP A 60 3.28 22.45 14.83
N ARG A 61 2.07 22.84 14.38
CA ARG A 61 1.05 23.48 15.22
C ARG A 61 0.43 22.54 16.26
N MET A 62 0.60 21.22 16.14
CA MET A 62 -0.06 20.28 17.06
C MET A 62 0.39 20.45 18.52
N THR A 63 1.67 20.78 18.73
CA THR A 63 2.22 21.01 20.07
C THR A 63 1.84 22.39 20.56
N GLU A 64 2.02 23.41 19.71
CA GLU A 64 1.86 24.82 20.08
C GLU A 64 0.39 25.19 20.34
N GLU A 65 -0.53 24.74 19.50
CA GLU A 65 -1.93 25.14 19.57
C GLU A 65 -2.80 24.16 20.35
N TYR A 66 -2.51 22.87 20.22
CA TYR A 66 -3.35 21.84 20.81
C TYR A 66 -2.70 21.18 22.05
N GLY A 67 -1.42 21.43 22.32
CA GLY A 67 -0.70 20.78 23.43
C GLY A 67 -0.51 19.28 23.21
N ILE A 68 -0.61 18.81 21.95
CA ILE A 68 -0.48 17.40 21.60
C ILE A 68 0.98 17.13 21.26
N ARG A 69 1.64 16.26 22.01
CA ARG A 69 3.00 15.82 21.67
C ARG A 69 2.96 14.83 20.51
N PRO A 70 3.85 14.94 19.51
CA PRO A 70 3.91 13.99 18.40
C PRO A 70 4.17 12.55 18.89
N GLY A 71 3.22 11.66 18.60
CA GLY A 71 3.34 10.21 18.80
C GLY A 71 3.78 9.47 17.53
N LEU A 72 3.95 8.15 17.62
CA LEU A 72 4.41 7.29 16.52
C LEU A 72 3.56 7.46 15.26
N GLU A 73 2.24 7.54 15.39
CA GLU A 73 1.29 7.66 14.28
C GLU A 73 1.45 8.96 13.51
N HIS A 74 1.77 10.06 14.19
CA HIS A 74 2.00 11.37 13.58
C HIS A 74 3.31 11.37 12.78
N TYR A 75 4.38 10.82 13.37
CA TYR A 75 5.66 10.65 12.68
C TYR A 75 5.53 9.71 11.49
N ALA A 76 4.78 8.60 11.62
CA ALA A 76 4.55 7.66 10.53
C ALA A 76 3.79 8.32 9.37
N ALA A 77 2.74 9.09 9.65
CA ALA A 77 1.99 9.79 8.61
C ALA A 77 2.84 10.84 7.88
N MET A 78 3.67 11.60 8.60
CA MET A 78 4.59 12.57 8.00
C MET A 78 5.74 11.90 7.21
N ALA A 79 6.31 10.81 7.74
CA ALA A 79 7.31 10.05 7.03
C ALA A 79 6.75 9.42 5.74
N ASP A 80 5.50 8.93 5.77
CA ASP A 80 4.79 8.42 4.59
C ASP A 80 4.58 9.53 3.54
N LEU A 81 4.14 10.72 3.98
CA LEU A 81 3.98 11.90 3.14
C LEU A 81 5.27 12.28 2.40
N TYR A 82 6.38 12.41 3.14
CA TYR A 82 7.69 12.67 2.52
C TYR A 82 8.12 11.54 1.58
N SER A 83 7.92 10.29 2.01
CA SER A 83 8.28 9.09 1.26
C SER A 83 7.55 9.00 -0.08
N ARG A 84 6.24 9.28 -0.13
CA ARG A 84 5.46 9.27 -1.36
C ARG A 84 5.87 10.36 -2.35
N LYS A 85 6.38 11.51 -1.88
CA LYS A 85 7.00 12.55 -2.73
C LYS A 85 8.47 12.27 -3.10
N GLY A 86 9.04 11.14 -2.69
CA GLY A 86 10.46 10.84 -2.93
C GLY A 86 11.43 11.65 -2.08
N LYS A 87 10.95 12.40 -1.08
CA LYS A 87 11.77 13.16 -0.15
C LYS A 87 12.32 12.27 0.97
N LEU A 88 13.03 11.21 0.58
CA LEU A 88 13.48 10.17 1.52
C LEU A 88 14.43 10.69 2.59
N ASN A 89 15.27 11.67 2.28
CA ASN A 89 16.16 12.29 3.25
C ASN A 89 15.38 13.07 4.32
N ASP A 90 14.31 13.80 3.93
CA ASP A 90 13.45 14.50 4.89
C ASP A 90 12.73 13.51 5.81
N ALA A 91 12.24 12.40 5.25
CA ALA A 91 11.65 11.31 6.03
C ALA A 91 12.68 10.72 7.02
N TYR A 92 13.92 10.46 6.57
CA TYR A 92 14.99 9.94 7.43
C TYR A 92 15.32 10.90 8.58
N GLN A 93 15.47 12.19 8.29
CA GLN A 93 15.76 13.20 9.31
C GLN A 93 14.63 13.30 10.32
N LEU A 94 13.37 13.34 9.86
CA LEU A 94 12.21 13.36 10.73
C LEU A 94 12.14 12.14 11.66
N ILE A 95 12.37 10.93 11.15
CA ILE A 95 12.39 9.73 11.99
C ILE A 95 13.54 9.81 13.01
N SER A 96 14.68 10.36 12.60
CA SER A 96 15.86 10.51 13.45
C SER A 96 15.67 11.52 14.59
N THR A 97 14.69 12.44 14.51
CA THR A 97 14.35 13.34 15.64
C THR A 97 13.54 12.65 16.73
N MET A 98 13.02 11.45 16.49
CA MET A 98 12.32 10.69 17.52
C MET A 98 13.30 10.19 18.57
N THR A 99 12.92 10.27 19.85
CA THR A 99 13.75 9.75 20.96
C THR A 99 13.95 8.24 20.87
N THR A 100 12.92 7.51 20.45
CA THR A 100 12.92 6.04 20.34
C THR A 100 12.20 5.60 19.06
N PRO A 101 12.84 5.70 17.88
CA PRO A 101 12.24 5.25 16.64
C PRO A 101 12.12 3.71 16.64
N THR A 102 10.94 3.20 16.29
CA THR A 102 10.68 1.75 16.25
C THR A 102 11.10 1.12 14.92
N GLY A 103 11.28 -0.21 14.89
CA GLY A 103 11.50 -0.93 13.63
C GLY A 103 10.37 -0.71 12.61
N THR A 104 9.14 -0.49 13.09
CA THR A 104 7.96 -0.22 12.24
C THR A 104 8.09 1.08 11.46
N ILE A 105 8.52 2.18 12.08
CA ILE A 105 8.64 3.46 11.36
C ILE A 105 9.82 3.45 10.38
N TRP A 106 10.92 2.79 10.73
CA TRP A 106 12.01 2.58 9.79
C TRP A 106 11.59 1.67 8.62
N SER A 107 10.72 0.68 8.85
CA SER A 107 10.21 -0.20 7.79
C SER A 107 9.37 0.55 6.75
N LEU A 108 8.66 1.60 7.16
CA LEU A 108 7.96 2.51 6.24
C LEU A 108 8.95 3.18 5.27
N LEU A 109 10.05 3.72 5.79
CA LEU A 109 11.09 4.35 4.97
C LEU A 109 11.82 3.32 4.09
N LEU A 110 12.08 2.12 4.60
CA LEU A 110 12.66 1.04 3.80
C LEU A 110 11.75 0.68 2.60
N SER A 111 10.44 0.72 2.79
CA SER A 111 9.46 0.46 1.70
C SER A 111 9.53 1.55 0.64
N ALA A 112 9.67 2.80 1.07
CA ALA A 112 9.87 3.93 0.19
C ALA A 112 11.19 3.86 -0.59
N CYS A 113 12.28 3.42 0.04
CA CYS A 113 13.56 3.21 -0.64
C CYS A 113 13.44 2.20 -1.80
N ARG A 114 12.60 1.17 -1.67
CA ARG A 114 12.30 0.25 -2.78
C ARG A 114 11.63 0.97 -3.94
N VAL A 115 10.57 1.75 -3.66
CA VAL A 115 9.79 2.45 -4.68
C VAL A 115 10.66 3.45 -5.44
N HIS A 116 11.53 4.17 -4.73
CA HIS A 116 12.41 5.20 -5.30
C HIS A 116 13.81 4.70 -5.65
N LYS A 117 14.03 3.38 -5.64
CA LYS A 117 15.30 2.71 -6.02
C LYS A 117 16.55 3.27 -5.30
N ASN A 118 16.41 3.65 -4.03
CA ASN A 118 17.50 4.21 -3.23
C ASN A 118 18.13 3.13 -2.33
N VAL A 119 19.06 2.36 -2.89
CA VAL A 119 19.68 1.23 -2.18
C VAL A 119 20.58 1.69 -1.03
N ASP A 120 21.32 2.78 -1.19
CA ASP A 120 22.22 3.27 -0.16
C ASP A 120 21.47 3.66 1.12
N LEU A 121 20.32 4.34 0.97
CA LEU A 121 19.48 4.65 2.12
C LEU A 121 18.77 3.40 2.65
N ALA A 122 18.36 2.47 1.78
CA ALA A 122 17.78 1.20 2.21
C ALA A 122 18.71 0.41 3.14
N GLU A 123 20.00 0.32 2.82
CA GLU A 123 20.99 -0.38 3.66
C GLU A 123 21.16 0.31 5.02
N LYS A 124 21.23 1.64 5.04
CA LYS A 124 21.30 2.43 6.29
C LYS A 124 20.07 2.20 7.17
N VAL A 125 18.87 2.27 6.57
CA VAL A 125 17.60 2.07 7.29
C VAL A 125 17.45 0.63 7.77
N ALA A 126 17.84 -0.35 6.96
CA ALA A 126 17.83 -1.75 7.35
C ALA A 126 18.76 -2.01 8.56
N SER A 127 19.94 -1.39 8.61
CA SER A 127 20.81 -1.44 9.79
C SER A 127 20.08 -0.93 11.04
N LYS A 128 19.38 0.20 10.94
CA LYS A 128 18.58 0.75 12.05
C LYS A 128 17.46 -0.18 12.50
N ILE A 129 16.81 -0.88 11.58
CA ILE A 129 15.79 -1.87 11.94
C ILE A 129 16.44 -3.03 12.69
N PHE A 130 17.53 -3.58 12.17
CA PHE A 130 18.17 -4.76 12.77
C PHE A 130 18.90 -4.46 14.08
N GLU A 131 19.29 -3.21 14.34
CA GLU A 131 19.76 -2.75 15.65
C GLU A 131 18.66 -2.87 16.73
N VAL A 132 17.41 -2.59 16.38
CA VAL A 132 16.26 -2.60 17.31
C VAL A 132 15.56 -3.96 17.34
N ASP A 133 15.42 -4.59 16.18
CA ASP A 133 14.74 -5.86 15.96
C ASP A 133 15.57 -6.72 14.98
N PRO A 134 16.56 -7.48 15.51
CA PRO A 134 17.39 -8.35 14.70
C PRO A 134 16.61 -9.43 13.97
N GLU A 135 15.37 -9.77 14.33
CA GLU A 135 14.60 -10.85 13.69
C GLU A 135 13.56 -10.35 12.70
N ASN A 136 13.53 -9.03 12.44
CA ASN A 136 12.52 -8.42 11.59
C ASN A 136 12.43 -9.07 10.19
N ILE A 137 11.37 -9.85 9.98
CA ILE A 137 11.14 -10.65 8.76
C ILE A 137 10.84 -9.71 7.59
N GLY A 138 9.98 -8.72 7.83
CA GLY A 138 9.53 -7.76 6.81
C GLY A 138 10.70 -7.00 6.20
N ALA A 139 11.60 -6.48 7.04
CA ALA A 139 12.78 -5.73 6.61
C ALA A 139 13.76 -6.58 5.81
N ARG A 140 13.98 -7.85 6.17
CA ARG A 140 14.82 -8.77 5.38
C ARG A 140 14.24 -9.06 4.01
N VAL A 141 12.95 -9.38 3.96
CA VAL A 141 12.24 -9.61 2.69
C VAL A 141 12.35 -8.37 1.81
N LEU A 142 12.11 -7.19 2.40
CA LEU A 142 12.14 -5.94 1.68
C LEU A 142 13.54 -5.54 1.20
N LEU A 143 14.57 -5.74 2.02
CA LEU A 143 15.96 -5.52 1.62
C LEU A 143 16.38 -6.49 0.51
N SER A 144 16.00 -7.78 0.61
CA SER A 144 16.21 -8.75 -0.47
C SER A 144 15.49 -8.33 -1.76
N ASN A 145 14.30 -7.76 -1.65
CA ASN A 145 13.52 -7.28 -2.78
C ASN A 145 14.19 -6.07 -3.45
N ILE A 146 14.74 -5.15 -2.66
CA ILE A 146 15.50 -3.99 -3.15
C ILE A 146 16.75 -4.45 -3.92
N TYR A 147 17.49 -5.43 -3.39
CA TYR A 147 18.63 -6.00 -4.10
C TYR A 147 18.24 -6.70 -5.41
N ALA A 148 17.09 -7.38 -5.44
CA ALA A 148 16.59 -8.02 -6.65
C ALA A 148 16.26 -6.98 -7.75
N ASN A 149 15.67 -5.84 -7.40
CA ASN A 149 15.38 -4.75 -8.35
C ASN A 149 16.62 -4.21 -9.05
N GLU A 150 17.76 -4.19 -8.36
CA GLU A 150 19.05 -3.73 -8.91
C GLU A 150 19.90 -4.88 -9.48
N GLY A 151 19.36 -6.10 -9.60
CA GLY A 151 20.10 -7.27 -10.09
C GLY A 151 21.26 -7.72 -9.19
N ARG A 152 21.29 -7.29 -7.92
CA ARG A 152 22.33 -7.64 -6.94
C ARG A 152 22.10 -9.05 -6.36
N TRP A 153 22.10 -10.08 -7.21
CA TRP A 153 21.73 -11.45 -6.85
C TRP A 153 22.63 -12.10 -5.76
N LYS A 154 23.90 -11.69 -5.69
CA LYS A 154 24.80 -12.11 -4.60
C LYS A 154 24.29 -11.67 -3.24
N GLU A 155 23.70 -10.47 -3.16
CA GLU A 155 23.18 -9.92 -1.91
C GLU A 155 21.82 -10.53 -1.58
N VAL A 156 20.98 -10.75 -2.59
CA VAL A 156 19.74 -11.55 -2.47
C VAL A 156 20.04 -12.92 -1.86
N ALA A 157 21.04 -13.63 -2.38
CA ALA A 157 21.45 -14.94 -1.88
C ALA A 157 21.89 -14.87 -0.42
N LYS A 158 22.72 -13.88 -0.05
CA LYS A 158 23.14 -13.66 1.35
C LYS A 158 21.95 -13.46 2.28
N VAL A 159 21.02 -12.54 1.96
CA VAL A 159 19.84 -12.27 2.80
C VAL A 159 18.96 -13.52 2.94
N ARG A 160 18.72 -14.24 1.84
CA ARG A 160 17.92 -15.48 1.86
C ARG A 160 18.59 -16.59 2.66
N MET A 161 19.91 -16.72 2.61
CA MET A 161 20.67 -17.66 3.46
C MET A 161 20.52 -17.30 4.94
N THR A 162 20.67 -16.02 5.30
CA THR A 162 20.44 -15.55 6.68
C THR A 162 19.02 -15.89 7.14
N MET A 163 18.00 -15.63 6.32
CA MET A 163 16.62 -16.00 6.65
C MET A 163 16.44 -17.50 6.91
N ARG A 164 17.03 -18.36 6.07
CA ARG A 164 16.98 -19.82 6.24
C ARG A 164 17.66 -20.26 7.53
N ASN A 165 18.85 -19.72 7.82
CA ASN A 165 19.60 -20.06 9.03
C ASN A 165 18.87 -19.66 10.32
N MET A 166 18.06 -18.60 10.26
CA MET A 166 17.22 -18.15 11.37
C MET A 166 15.84 -18.83 11.43
N GLY A 167 15.54 -19.77 10.53
CA GLY A 167 14.23 -20.44 10.48
C GLY A 167 13.07 -19.52 10.06
N ILE A 168 13.36 -18.36 9.49
CA ILE A 168 12.37 -17.34 9.14
C ILE A 168 11.54 -17.80 7.93
N ARG A 169 10.21 -17.80 8.07
CA ARG A 169 9.27 -18.07 6.98
C ARG A 169 8.48 -16.81 6.61
N LYS A 170 8.28 -16.59 5.30
CA LYS A 170 7.50 -15.46 4.78
C LYS A 170 6.01 -15.77 4.83
N ASN A 171 5.20 -14.80 5.27
CA ASN A 171 3.75 -14.88 5.13
C ASN A 171 3.35 -14.62 3.66
N PRO A 172 2.48 -15.45 3.07
CA PRO A 172 2.04 -15.24 1.70
C PRO A 172 1.19 -13.98 1.57
N ALA A 173 1.33 -13.30 0.44
CA ALA A 173 0.41 -12.22 0.08
C ALA A 173 -0.93 -12.84 -0.31
N CYS A 174 -2.03 -12.31 0.23
CA CYS A 174 -3.37 -12.83 -0.02
C CYS A 174 -4.38 -11.71 -0.20
N SER A 175 -5.38 -11.98 -1.03
CA SER A 175 -6.55 -11.13 -1.21
C SER A 175 -7.80 -11.92 -0.90
N TRP A 176 -8.83 -11.25 -0.39
CA TRP A 176 -10.12 -11.89 -0.17
C TRP A 176 -11.28 -10.99 -0.55
N ILE A 177 -12.41 -11.63 -0.84
CA ILE A 177 -13.66 -11.03 -1.26
C ILE A 177 -14.80 -11.78 -0.60
N GLU A 178 -15.85 -11.06 -0.23
CA GLU A 178 -17.08 -11.63 0.30
C GLU A 178 -18.14 -11.67 -0.81
N VAL A 179 -18.67 -12.86 -1.10
CA VAL A 179 -19.76 -13.07 -2.05
C VAL A 179 -20.78 -14.00 -1.42
N LYS A 180 -22.07 -13.61 -1.42
CA LYS A 180 -23.17 -14.40 -0.84
C LYS A 180 -22.88 -14.84 0.62
N ASN A 181 -22.39 -13.90 1.45
CA ASN A 181 -22.00 -14.10 2.85
C ASN A 181 -20.90 -15.16 3.07
N LYS A 182 -20.10 -15.45 2.05
CA LYS A 182 -18.95 -16.34 2.14
C LYS A 182 -17.69 -15.59 1.77
N ILE A 183 -16.65 -15.73 2.60
CA ILE A 183 -15.32 -15.19 2.32
C ILE A 183 -14.57 -16.17 1.43
N HIS A 184 -14.05 -15.66 0.32
CA HIS A 184 -13.19 -16.38 -0.62
C HIS A 184 -11.80 -15.75 -0.58
N THR A 185 -10.80 -16.54 -0.21
CA THR A 185 -9.40 -16.11 -0.08
C THR A 185 -8.57 -16.66 -1.23
N PHE A 186 -7.70 -15.82 -1.77
CA PHE A 186 -6.83 -16.13 -2.89
C PHE A 186 -5.38 -15.85 -2.51
N ILE A 187 -4.51 -16.81 -2.78
CA ILE A 187 -3.06 -16.71 -2.64
C ILE A 187 -2.45 -16.97 -4.03
N ALA A 188 -1.33 -16.34 -4.37
CA ALA A 188 -0.61 -16.67 -5.59
C ALA A 188 -0.28 -18.19 -5.60
N ASP A 189 -0.41 -18.83 -6.76
CA ASP A 189 -0.17 -20.27 -6.99
C ASP A 189 -1.10 -21.27 -6.27
N ASP A 190 -2.03 -20.80 -5.44
CA ASP A 190 -3.00 -21.68 -4.77
C ASP A 190 -4.10 -22.16 -5.74
N LYS A 191 -4.23 -23.47 -5.92
CA LYS A 191 -5.23 -24.10 -6.79
C LYS A 191 -6.40 -24.75 -6.04
N SER A 192 -6.49 -24.54 -4.73
CA SER A 192 -7.47 -25.20 -3.87
C SER A 192 -8.92 -24.69 -4.03
N HIS A 193 -9.11 -23.52 -4.64
CA HIS A 193 -10.44 -22.93 -4.81
C HIS A 193 -11.29 -23.80 -5.76
N PRO A 194 -12.55 -24.14 -5.43
CA PRO A 194 -13.37 -25.05 -6.25
C PRO A 194 -13.63 -24.57 -7.69
N LEU A 195 -13.61 -23.25 -7.90
CA LEU A 195 -13.76 -22.61 -9.22
C LEU A 195 -12.42 -22.15 -9.81
N HIS A 196 -11.33 -22.87 -9.54
CA HIS A 196 -9.99 -22.46 -9.96
C HIS A 196 -9.90 -22.25 -11.47
N ASP A 197 -10.41 -23.20 -12.25
CA ASP A 197 -10.30 -23.19 -13.70
C ASP A 197 -11.15 -22.08 -14.33
N GLU A 198 -12.37 -21.86 -13.82
CA GLU A 198 -13.25 -20.78 -14.29
C GLU A 198 -12.66 -19.39 -13.96
N ILE A 199 -12.04 -19.23 -12.79
CA ILE A 199 -11.36 -17.99 -12.42
C ILE A 199 -10.16 -17.73 -13.35
N ASN A 200 -9.38 -18.77 -13.67
CA ASN A 200 -8.25 -18.63 -14.59
C ASN A 200 -8.71 -18.27 -16.01
N ASN A 201 -9.79 -18.88 -16.49
CA ASN A 201 -10.36 -18.53 -17.80
C ASN A 201 -10.83 -17.08 -17.84
N ALA A 202 -11.56 -16.62 -16.80
CA ALA A 202 -11.97 -15.23 -16.68
C ALA A 202 -10.78 -14.27 -16.61
N LEU A 203 -9.67 -14.67 -15.97
CA LEU A 203 -8.43 -13.88 -15.96
C LEU A 203 -7.78 -13.77 -17.32
N CYS A 204 -7.72 -14.87 -18.09
CA CYS A 204 -7.20 -14.85 -19.46
C CYS A 204 -8.01 -13.88 -20.33
N GLU A 205 -9.34 -13.95 -20.28
CA GLU A 205 -10.20 -13.02 -21.02
C GLU A 205 -10.00 -11.56 -20.62
N LEU A 206 -9.85 -11.28 -19.31
CA LEU A 206 -9.56 -9.94 -18.82
C LEU A 206 -8.18 -9.47 -19.29
N GLN A 207 -7.19 -10.36 -19.29
CA GLN A 207 -5.84 -10.05 -19.74
C GLN A 207 -5.80 -9.66 -21.21
N GLU A 208 -6.46 -10.43 -22.09
CA GLU A 208 -6.58 -10.11 -23.52
C GLU A 208 -7.25 -8.74 -23.74
N LYS A 209 -8.36 -8.48 -23.02
CA LYS A 209 -9.06 -7.18 -23.10
C LYS A 209 -8.20 -6.02 -22.59
N MET A 210 -7.40 -6.24 -21.54
CA MET A 210 -6.46 -5.25 -21.03
C MET A 210 -5.36 -4.95 -22.05
N GLU A 211 -4.76 -5.96 -22.68
CA GLU A 211 -3.72 -5.79 -23.70
C GLU A 211 -4.25 -5.02 -24.92
N LEU A 212 -5.47 -5.33 -25.39
CA LEU A 212 -6.15 -4.56 -26.44
C LEU A 212 -6.42 -3.10 -26.04
N ALA A 213 -6.60 -2.84 -24.75
CA ALA A 213 -6.75 -1.50 -24.19
C ALA A 213 -5.42 -0.79 -23.91
N GLY A 214 -4.27 -1.39 -24.28
CA GLY A 214 -2.94 -0.81 -24.13
C GLY A 214 -2.24 -1.11 -22.80
N TYR A 215 -2.67 -2.13 -22.07
CA TYR A 215 -1.97 -2.59 -20.87
C TYR A 215 -0.57 -3.12 -21.21
N VAL A 216 0.42 -2.67 -20.44
CA VAL A 216 1.79 -3.19 -20.48
C VAL A 216 2.17 -3.62 -19.08
N ALA A 217 2.58 -4.88 -18.93
CA ALA A 217 2.99 -5.43 -17.66
C ALA A 217 4.28 -4.80 -17.15
N ASP A 218 4.28 -4.34 -15.90
CA ASP A 218 5.48 -3.83 -15.25
C ASP A 218 6.27 -4.98 -14.59
N THR A 219 7.16 -5.59 -15.38
CA THR A 219 7.97 -6.74 -14.94
C THR A 219 8.95 -6.37 -13.81
N SER A 220 9.18 -5.09 -13.52
CA SER A 220 10.00 -4.67 -12.38
C SER A 220 9.37 -4.98 -11.02
N GLU A 221 8.06 -5.23 -10.98
CA GLU A 221 7.37 -5.68 -9.77
C GLU A 221 7.59 -7.19 -9.47
N VAL A 222 8.24 -7.93 -10.38
CA VAL A 222 8.57 -9.35 -10.18
C VAL A 222 10.02 -9.54 -9.77
N LEU A 223 10.18 -9.98 -8.52
CA LEU A 223 11.47 -10.00 -7.82
C LEU A 223 12.16 -11.38 -7.89
N HIS A 224 11.89 -12.10 -8.97
CA HIS A 224 12.41 -13.42 -9.26
C HIS A 224 13.38 -13.33 -10.44
N ASP A 225 14.49 -14.07 -10.35
CA ASP A 225 15.48 -14.19 -11.43
C ASP A 225 14.96 -15.18 -12.48
N VAL A 226 14.01 -14.70 -13.28
CA VAL A 226 13.36 -15.45 -14.37
C VAL A 226 13.24 -14.53 -15.59
N ASP A 227 13.02 -15.11 -16.77
CA ASP A 227 12.81 -14.34 -17.98
C ASP A 227 11.54 -13.49 -17.93
N ASP A 228 11.44 -12.51 -18.83
CA ASP A 228 10.34 -11.53 -18.81
C ASP A 228 8.96 -12.15 -19.13
N GLU A 229 8.90 -13.24 -19.89
CA GLU A 229 7.64 -13.95 -20.14
C GLU A 229 7.13 -14.62 -18.86
N GLN A 230 8.03 -15.26 -18.11
CA GLN A 230 7.70 -15.83 -16.81
C GLN A 230 7.32 -14.76 -15.79
N LYS A 231 7.93 -13.56 -15.83
CA LYS A 231 7.54 -12.43 -14.98
C LYS A 231 6.12 -11.96 -15.29
N LYS A 232 5.76 -11.78 -16.56
CA LYS A 232 4.39 -11.42 -16.97
C LYS A 232 3.39 -12.42 -16.42
N TYR A 233 3.67 -13.72 -16.57
CA TYR A 233 2.82 -14.77 -16.03
C TYR A 233 2.64 -14.67 -14.50
N LEU A 234 3.69 -14.35 -13.75
CA LEU A 234 3.62 -14.19 -12.29
C LEU A 234 2.73 -13.00 -11.88
N LEU A 235 2.77 -11.89 -12.62
CA LEU A 235 1.90 -10.72 -12.38
C LEU A 235 0.43 -11.08 -12.58
N TYR A 236 0.11 -11.93 -13.56
CA TYR A 236 -1.25 -12.39 -13.84
C TYR A 236 -1.80 -13.22 -12.67
N GLY A 237 -0.93 -13.99 -12.01
CA GLY A 237 -1.27 -14.81 -10.84
C GLY A 237 -1.46 -14.04 -9.53
N HIS A 238 -1.31 -12.71 -9.51
CA HIS A 238 -1.49 -11.93 -8.30
C HIS A 238 -2.91 -12.10 -7.71
N SER A 239 -2.96 -12.28 -6.40
CA SER A 239 -4.19 -12.62 -5.65
C SER A 239 -5.34 -11.63 -5.87
N GLU A 240 -5.03 -10.35 -6.09
CA GLU A 240 -5.96 -9.25 -6.29
C GLU A 240 -6.74 -9.48 -7.57
N ARG A 241 -6.04 -9.82 -8.66
CA ARG A 241 -6.63 -10.09 -9.96
C ARG A 241 -7.57 -11.28 -9.86
N ARG A 242 -7.14 -12.36 -9.19
CA ARG A 242 -7.96 -13.56 -8.94
C ARG A 242 -9.24 -13.24 -8.17
N ALA A 243 -9.13 -12.46 -7.09
CA ALA A 243 -10.27 -12.04 -6.29
C ALA A 243 -11.25 -11.16 -7.09
N ILE A 244 -10.73 -10.27 -7.94
CA ILE A 244 -11.53 -9.41 -8.81
C ILE A 244 -12.23 -10.23 -9.89
N ALA A 245 -11.53 -11.13 -10.58
CA ALA A 245 -12.12 -12.02 -11.59
C ALA A 245 -13.23 -12.88 -11.00
N PHE A 246 -12.99 -13.48 -9.82
CA PHE A 246 -14.02 -14.21 -9.08
C PHE A 246 -15.22 -13.32 -8.73
N GLY A 247 -14.97 -12.10 -8.26
CA GLY A 247 -16.00 -11.11 -7.96
C GLY A 247 -16.85 -10.79 -9.18
N ILE A 248 -16.22 -10.52 -10.32
CA ILE A 248 -16.90 -10.20 -11.59
C ILE A 248 -17.80 -11.35 -12.02
N MET A 249 -17.27 -12.58 -12.01
CA MET A 249 -18.00 -13.79 -12.41
C MET A 249 -19.16 -14.13 -11.46
N SER A 250 -19.00 -13.89 -10.16
CA SER A 250 -19.90 -14.41 -9.14
C SER A 250 -21.00 -13.43 -8.72
N THR A 251 -21.03 -12.23 -9.31
CA THR A 251 -21.98 -11.17 -8.93
C THR A 251 -22.61 -10.49 -10.16
N PRO A 252 -23.86 -10.00 -10.07
CA PRO A 252 -24.55 -9.37 -11.19
C PRO A 252 -23.83 -8.14 -11.75
N ALA A 253 -24.08 -7.85 -13.02
CA ALA A 253 -23.61 -6.61 -13.67
C ALA A 253 -23.98 -5.36 -12.84
N GLY A 254 -23.09 -4.37 -12.81
CA GLY A 254 -23.24 -3.15 -12.02
C GLY A 254 -22.96 -3.28 -10.53
N THR A 255 -22.76 -4.49 -9.97
CA THR A 255 -22.43 -4.64 -8.55
C THR A 255 -21.00 -4.14 -8.28
N THR A 256 -20.78 -3.32 -7.24
CA THR A 256 -19.41 -2.93 -6.82
C THR A 256 -18.64 -4.14 -6.32
N ILE A 257 -17.45 -4.38 -6.86
CA ILE A 257 -16.54 -5.44 -6.40
C ILE A 257 -15.70 -4.92 -5.24
N ARG A 258 -15.66 -5.64 -4.12
CA ARG A 258 -14.90 -5.23 -2.92
C ARG A 258 -13.85 -6.28 -2.58
N VAL A 259 -12.58 -5.91 -2.68
CA VAL A 259 -11.45 -6.79 -2.39
C VAL A 259 -10.62 -6.20 -1.26
N ILE A 260 -10.14 -7.06 -0.36
CA ILE A 260 -9.19 -6.66 0.67
C ILE A 260 -7.87 -7.38 0.41
N LYS A 261 -6.76 -6.65 0.54
CA LYS A 261 -5.39 -7.15 0.39
C LYS A 261 -4.64 -6.96 1.72
N ASN A 262 -3.86 -7.98 2.12
CA ASN A 262 -3.07 -7.93 3.37
C ASN A 262 -1.78 -7.09 3.29
N ILE A 263 -1.37 -6.68 2.10
CA ILE A 263 -0.20 -5.82 1.83
C ILE A 263 -0.60 -4.70 0.86
N ARG A 264 0.27 -3.73 0.63
CA ARG A 264 0.05 -2.71 -0.41
C ARG A 264 -0.04 -3.37 -1.78
N ILE A 265 -1.04 -3.00 -2.58
CA ILE A 265 -1.15 -3.48 -3.97
C ILE A 265 0.04 -2.97 -4.78
N CYS A 266 0.63 -3.79 -5.66
CA CYS A 266 1.75 -3.35 -6.51
C CYS A 266 1.31 -2.36 -7.60
N VAL A 267 2.27 -1.64 -8.18
CA VAL A 267 2.03 -0.65 -9.27
C VAL A 267 1.30 -1.30 -10.44
N ASP A 268 1.79 -2.47 -10.85
CA ASP A 268 1.22 -3.22 -11.97
C ASP A 268 -0.26 -3.60 -11.73
N CYS A 269 -0.59 -4.14 -10.55
CA CYS A 269 -1.97 -4.45 -10.21
C CYS A 269 -2.84 -3.20 -10.11
N HIS A 270 -2.32 -2.10 -9.56
CA HIS A 270 -3.06 -0.85 -9.52
C HIS A 270 -3.43 -0.37 -10.94
N THR A 271 -2.48 -0.42 -11.89
CA THR A 271 -2.72 -0.09 -13.31
C THR A 271 -3.69 -1.06 -13.98
N ALA A 272 -3.53 -2.36 -13.75
CA ALA A 272 -4.44 -3.37 -14.28
C ALA A 272 -5.88 -3.17 -13.78
N ILE A 273 -6.07 -2.90 -12.49
CA ILE A 273 -7.41 -2.74 -11.90
C ILE A 273 -8.10 -1.48 -12.41
N LYS A 274 -7.36 -0.39 -12.66
CA LYS A 274 -7.87 0.78 -13.39
C LYS A 274 -8.49 0.34 -14.73
N LEU A 275 -7.72 -0.36 -15.56
CA LEU A 275 -8.20 -0.84 -16.86
C LEU A 275 -9.38 -1.81 -16.74
N ILE A 276 -9.32 -2.76 -15.80
CA ILE A 276 -10.41 -3.71 -15.56
C ILE A 276 -11.70 -2.94 -15.23
N SER A 277 -11.65 -1.94 -14.34
CA SER A 277 -12.84 -1.14 -13.95
C SER A 277 -13.52 -0.50 -15.17
N LYS A 278 -12.72 0.00 -16.13
CA LYS A 278 -13.18 0.56 -17.39
C LYS A 278 -13.76 -0.50 -18.33
N ILE A 279 -13.06 -1.62 -18.50
CA ILE A 279 -13.44 -2.71 -19.40
C ILE A 279 -14.77 -3.34 -18.98
N VAL A 280 -14.96 -3.57 -17.67
CA VAL A 280 -16.17 -4.22 -17.16
C VAL A 280 -17.29 -3.24 -16.84
N GLY A 281 -17.01 -1.92 -16.83
CA GLY A 281 -17.97 -0.88 -16.48
C GLY A 281 -18.48 -1.01 -15.04
N ARG A 282 -17.60 -1.35 -14.09
CA ARG A 282 -17.96 -1.56 -12.68
C ARG A 282 -16.97 -0.86 -11.76
N GLU A 283 -17.48 -0.31 -10.67
CA GLU A 283 -16.62 0.13 -9.57
C GLU A 283 -15.95 -1.08 -8.91
N ILE A 284 -14.64 -0.98 -8.72
CA ILE A 284 -13.85 -1.94 -7.96
C ILE A 284 -13.23 -1.17 -6.79
N VAL A 285 -13.51 -1.61 -5.58
CA VAL A 285 -12.93 -1.04 -4.36
C VAL A 285 -11.92 -2.03 -3.82
N VAL A 286 -10.66 -1.62 -3.72
CA VAL A 286 -9.60 -2.43 -3.11
C VAL A 286 -9.11 -1.73 -1.85
N ARG A 287 -9.23 -2.40 -0.71
CA ARG A 287 -8.63 -1.96 0.55
C ARG A 287 -7.32 -2.69 0.74
N ASP A 288 -6.21 -1.96 0.69
CA ASP A 288 -4.90 -2.49 1.05
C ASP A 288 -4.57 -2.15 2.52
N ASN A 289 -3.32 -2.37 2.92
CA ASN A 289 -2.88 -2.07 4.28
C ASN A 289 -2.69 -0.57 4.58
N SER A 290 -2.83 0.29 3.57
CA SER A 290 -2.60 1.73 3.64
C SER A 290 -3.91 2.52 3.50
N ARG A 291 -4.75 2.18 2.51
CA ARG A 291 -5.98 2.92 2.17
C ARG A 291 -6.98 2.12 1.35
N PHE A 292 -8.10 2.77 1.03
CA PHE A 292 -9.04 2.34 0.01
C PHE A 292 -8.70 2.99 -1.33
N HIS A 293 -8.73 2.17 -2.37
CA HIS A 293 -8.63 2.61 -3.76
C HIS A 293 -9.98 2.34 -4.41
N HIS A 294 -10.63 3.39 -4.90
CA HIS A 294 -11.85 3.28 -5.70
C HIS A 294 -11.50 3.39 -7.17
N PHE A 295 -11.62 2.28 -7.89
CA PHE A 295 -11.36 2.22 -9.31
C PHE A 295 -12.67 2.34 -10.08
N ARG A 296 -12.77 3.36 -10.93
CA ARG A 296 -13.96 3.64 -11.73
C ARG A 296 -13.56 4.25 -13.05
N ASP A 297 -14.11 3.72 -14.15
CA ASP A 297 -13.95 4.26 -15.50
C ASP A 297 -12.48 4.46 -15.96
N GLY A 298 -11.55 3.69 -15.39
CA GLY A 298 -10.11 3.79 -15.71
C GLY A 298 -9.30 4.67 -14.75
N GLU A 299 -9.94 5.28 -13.77
CA GLU A 299 -9.32 6.16 -12.79
C GLU A 299 -9.34 5.53 -11.39
N CYS A 300 -8.51 6.06 -10.49
CA CYS A 300 -8.46 5.66 -9.09
C CYS A 300 -8.63 6.89 -8.19
N SER A 301 -9.34 6.75 -7.06
CA SER A 301 -9.53 7.81 -6.06
C SER A 301 -8.23 8.36 -5.45
N CYS A 302 -7.08 7.74 -5.71
CA CYS A 302 -5.80 8.28 -5.29
C CYS A 302 -5.22 9.37 -6.20
N GLY A 303 -5.85 9.70 -7.34
CA GLY A 303 -5.40 10.77 -8.23
C GLY A 303 -3.96 10.59 -8.73
N GLU A 304 -3.60 9.36 -9.11
CA GLU A 304 -2.22 8.96 -9.49
C GLU A 304 -1.17 9.07 -8.38
N TYR A 305 -1.56 9.45 -7.15
CA TYR A 305 -0.69 9.47 -5.98
C TYR A 305 -0.68 8.10 -5.28
N TRP A 306 -0.16 7.10 -5.98
CA TRP A 306 -0.09 5.70 -5.52
C TRP A 306 0.85 5.50 -4.34
#